data_AF-A0A661VV94-F1
#
_entry.id   AF-A0A661VV94-F1
#
_cell.length_a   1.000
_cell.length_b   1.000
_cell.length_c   1.000
_cell.angle_alpha   90.00
_cell.angle_beta   90.00
_cell.angle_gamma   90.00
#
_symmetry.space_group_name_H-M   'P 1'
#
loop_
_entity.id
_entity.type
_entity.pdbx_description
1 polymer ?
#
loop_
_entity_poly.entity_id
_entity_poly.type
_entity_poly.pdbx_seq_one_letter_code
_entity_poly.pdbx_strand_id
1 'polypeptide(L)'
;TVAGAEGYGCEPAFALAYTRYVHEAGEKIALRYLSPAFAKALEEEGLDADTQEAIFQQVLLTGSCQTVKEVPDALREVFVTAGDVSAEGHIRMQAALQAFTDASISKTINFPAAATPADIADAFRLAWRLGCKGLTVYVAGSREHEVLETEATRQQKDAGNTPQPAPLQPWEGPAIRPRPRRLTGRTYRMPTPVGTAFVTVNSNGDQQPFEVFLNVAKAGSETAAMAEAIGRLMSLILRLSSPLEPQRRLEEVVVQLGGIGGGRPLGFGHNRVLSLPDGVARALNDYLEELTEADGEVSPANPEQPRSQLNLFPVGDLCPVCGQATMVYTEGCQRCYACGHSEC
;
A
#
# COMPACT_ATOMS: atom_id res chain seq x y z
N THR A 1 3.06 13.23 -19.49
CA THR A 1 1.67 13.26 -20.02
C THR A 1 1.23 14.64 -20.46
N VAL A 2 0.96 15.62 -19.59
CA VAL A 2 0.50 16.97 -20.03
C VAL A 2 1.55 17.66 -20.91
N ALA A 3 2.83 17.57 -20.51
CA ALA A 3 3.95 18.15 -21.26
C ALA A 3 4.38 17.33 -22.49
N GLY A 4 3.72 16.22 -22.81
CA GLY A 4 4.09 15.37 -23.95
C GLY A 4 5.42 14.60 -23.83
N ALA A 5 6.14 14.69 -22.70
CA ALA A 5 7.37 13.93 -22.47
C ALA A 5 7.10 12.43 -22.26
N GLU A 6 7.96 11.59 -22.86
CA GLU A 6 7.91 10.12 -22.81
C GLU A 6 8.52 9.56 -21.52
N GLY A 7 9.58 10.20 -21.01
CA GLY A 7 10.18 9.93 -19.70
C GLY A 7 9.57 10.79 -18.60
N TYR A 8 9.44 10.22 -17.40
CA TYR A 8 8.90 10.93 -16.24
C TYR A 8 10.04 11.39 -15.32
N GLY A 9 10.39 12.68 -15.37
CA GLY A 9 11.48 13.23 -14.56
C GLY A 9 12.84 12.69 -15.04
N CYS A 10 13.52 11.93 -14.19
CA CYS A 10 14.80 11.27 -14.53
C CYS A 10 14.67 9.77 -14.80
N GLU A 11 13.44 9.30 -15.01
CA GLU A 11 13.15 7.92 -15.39
C GLU A 11 13.41 7.69 -16.89
N PRO A 12 14.01 6.56 -17.28
CA PRO A 12 13.91 6.07 -18.66
C PRO A 12 12.44 5.83 -19.05
N ALA A 13 12.16 5.78 -20.35
CA ALA A 13 10.85 5.38 -20.82
C ALA A 13 10.50 3.98 -20.30
N PHE A 14 9.28 3.78 -19.79
CA PHE A 14 8.88 2.48 -19.24
C PHE A 14 8.82 1.40 -20.34
N ALA A 15 8.22 1.75 -21.47
CA ALA A 15 8.13 0.92 -22.66
C ALA A 15 8.03 1.83 -23.90
N LEU A 16 8.55 1.38 -25.04
CA LEU A 16 8.46 2.09 -26.32
C LEU A 16 7.07 1.93 -26.95
N ALA A 17 6.37 0.83 -26.65
CA ALA A 17 4.99 0.63 -27.03
C ALA A 17 4.22 -0.11 -25.92
N TYR A 18 2.99 0.31 -25.65
CA TYR A 18 2.11 -0.32 -24.66
C TYR A 18 0.64 -0.01 -24.92
N THR A 19 -0.26 -0.79 -24.32
CA THR A 19 -1.70 -0.52 -24.38
C THR A 19 -2.16 0.13 -23.07
N ARG A 20 -2.79 1.31 -23.18
CA ARG A 20 -3.44 1.98 -22.06
C ARG A 20 -4.94 1.81 -22.14
N TYR A 21 -5.57 1.45 -21.03
CA TYR A 21 -7.02 1.37 -20.95
C TYR A 21 -7.62 2.64 -20.36
N VAL A 22 -8.63 3.19 -21.03
CA VAL A 22 -9.41 4.33 -20.54
C VAL A 22 -10.83 3.86 -20.33
N HIS A 23 -11.39 4.16 -19.16
CA HIS A 23 -12.80 3.91 -18.85
C HIS A 23 -13.59 5.15 -19.27
N GLU A 24 -14.31 5.05 -20.38
CA GLU A 24 -15.19 6.09 -20.86
C GLU A 24 -16.61 5.53 -20.95
N ALA A 25 -17.57 6.18 -20.30
CA ALA A 25 -18.99 5.81 -20.31
C ALA A 25 -19.33 4.34 -19.95
N GLY A 26 -18.47 3.66 -19.18
CA GLY A 26 -18.66 2.25 -18.78
C GLY A 26 -18.03 1.22 -19.71
N GLU A 27 -17.41 1.65 -20.81
CA GLU A 27 -16.65 0.78 -21.71
C GLU A 27 -15.13 0.96 -21.51
N LYS A 28 -14.39 -0.15 -21.59
CA LYS A 28 -12.94 -0.18 -21.45
C LYS A 28 -12.32 -0.06 -22.85
N ILE A 29 -11.89 1.14 -23.21
CA ILE A 29 -11.28 1.42 -24.52
C ILE A 29 -9.77 1.17 -24.43
N ALA A 30 -9.24 0.36 -25.34
CA ALA A 30 -7.81 0.08 -25.47
C ALA A 30 -7.16 1.08 -26.41
N LEU A 31 -6.28 1.94 -25.89
CA LEU A 31 -5.47 2.87 -26.67
C LEU A 31 -4.05 2.35 -26.77
N ARG A 32 -3.60 2.04 -27.98
CA ARG A 32 -2.21 1.67 -28.24
C ARG A 32 -1.36 2.92 -28.29
N TYR A 33 -0.28 2.92 -27.51
CA TYR A 33 0.72 3.98 -27.49
C TYR A 33 2.01 3.46 -28.13
N LEU A 34 2.62 4.31 -28.95
CA LEU A 34 3.96 4.14 -29.52
C LEU A 34 4.75 5.42 -29.25
N SER A 35 6.01 5.26 -28.85
CA SER A 35 6.96 6.36 -28.70
C SER A 35 7.11 7.13 -30.03
N PRO A 36 6.72 8.42 -30.09
CA PRO A 36 6.89 9.20 -31.31
C PRO A 36 8.35 9.38 -31.71
N ALA A 37 9.28 9.43 -30.73
CA ALA A 37 10.72 9.53 -31.02
C ALA A 37 11.24 8.25 -31.68
N PHE A 38 10.80 7.09 -31.19
CA PHE A 38 11.19 5.81 -31.76
C PHE A 38 10.61 5.62 -33.17
N ALA A 39 9.34 5.94 -33.38
CA ALA A 39 8.71 5.87 -34.70
C ALA A 39 9.45 6.75 -35.73
N LYS A 40 9.76 8.00 -35.36
CA LYS A 40 10.53 8.91 -36.21
C LYS A 40 11.92 8.39 -36.54
N ALA A 41 12.62 7.79 -35.57
CA ALA A 41 13.95 7.22 -35.81
C ALA A 41 13.89 6.04 -36.81
N LEU A 42 12.86 5.20 -36.74
CA LEU A 42 12.66 4.12 -37.71
C LEU A 42 12.34 4.63 -39.12
N GLU A 43 11.66 5.77 -39.25
CA GLU A 43 11.43 6.45 -40.54
C GLU A 43 12.73 7.03 -41.12
N GLU A 44 13.58 7.63 -40.29
CA GLU A 44 14.85 8.23 -40.71
C GLU A 44 15.87 7.18 -41.18
N GLU A 45 15.83 5.96 -40.63
CA GLU A 45 16.62 4.81 -41.11
C GLU A 45 16.16 4.28 -42.49
N GLY A 46 15.02 4.75 -43.00
CA GLY A 46 14.52 4.38 -44.32
C GLY A 46 13.99 2.93 -44.40
N LEU A 47 13.53 2.37 -43.29
CA LEU A 47 12.86 1.07 -43.26
C LEU A 47 11.52 1.13 -43.99
N ASP A 48 11.17 0.06 -44.71
CA ASP A 48 9.88 -0.04 -45.38
C ASP A 48 8.72 -0.19 -44.38
N ALA A 49 7.51 0.16 -44.80
CA ALA A 49 6.32 0.19 -43.95
C ALA A 49 5.97 -1.18 -43.35
N ASP A 50 6.22 -2.28 -44.08
CA ASP A 50 5.92 -3.63 -43.62
C ASP A 50 6.90 -4.05 -42.50
N THR A 51 8.18 -3.71 -42.66
CA THR A 51 9.22 -3.92 -41.64
C THR A 51 8.94 -3.07 -40.39
N GLN A 52 8.52 -1.81 -40.55
CA GLN A 52 8.17 -0.94 -39.42
C GLN A 52 6.97 -1.49 -38.62
N GLU A 53 5.93 -1.97 -39.30
CA GLU A 53 4.78 -2.58 -38.63
C GLU A 53 5.17 -3.87 -37.91
N ALA A 54 6.03 -4.70 -38.52
CA ALA A 54 6.55 -5.90 -37.87
C ALA A 54 7.35 -5.59 -36.59
N ILE A 55 8.20 -4.55 -36.63
CA ILE A 55 8.91 -4.04 -35.46
C ILE A 55 7.91 -3.57 -34.40
N PHE A 56 6.92 -2.77 -34.79
CA PHE A 56 5.92 -2.25 -33.87
C PHE A 56 5.16 -3.36 -33.13
N GLN A 57 4.73 -4.41 -33.81
CA GLN A 57 4.04 -5.54 -33.18
C GLN A 57 4.94 -6.28 -32.18
N GLN A 58 6.22 -6.48 -32.50
CA GLN A 58 7.17 -7.13 -31.58
C GLN A 58 7.48 -6.26 -30.35
N VAL A 59 7.62 -4.94 -30.54
CA VAL A 59 7.86 -3.98 -29.46
C VAL A 59 6.61 -3.79 -28.61
N LEU A 60 5.40 -3.86 -29.17
CA LEU A 60 4.15 -3.82 -28.41
C LEU A 60 4.03 -5.05 -27.48
N LEU A 61 4.54 -6.19 -27.93
CA LEU A 61 4.52 -7.42 -27.15
C LEU A 61 5.44 -7.34 -25.93
N THR A 62 6.68 -6.89 -26.13
CA THR A 62 7.73 -6.92 -25.09
C THR A 62 7.90 -5.60 -24.35
N GLY A 63 7.40 -4.50 -24.90
CA GLY A 63 7.66 -3.12 -24.47
C GLY A 63 9.02 -2.56 -24.89
N SER A 64 9.93 -3.38 -25.43
CA SER A 64 11.33 -3.04 -25.70
C SER A 64 11.75 -3.45 -27.12
N CYS A 65 12.73 -2.77 -27.70
CA CYS A 65 13.26 -3.11 -29.02
C CYS A 65 14.52 -3.99 -28.98
N GLN A 66 15.05 -4.32 -27.80
CA GLN A 66 16.37 -4.96 -27.66
C GLN A 66 16.46 -6.32 -28.35
N THR A 67 15.37 -7.09 -28.36
CA THR A 67 15.31 -8.43 -28.96
C THR A 67 14.84 -8.44 -30.42
N VAL A 68 14.48 -7.29 -30.98
CA VAL A 68 13.94 -7.16 -32.35
C VAL A 68 15.11 -7.04 -33.32
N LYS A 69 15.27 -8.01 -34.21
CA LYS A 69 16.45 -8.11 -35.10
C LYS A 69 16.44 -7.09 -36.22
N GLU A 70 15.24 -6.67 -36.60
CA GLU A 70 14.98 -5.71 -37.67
C GLU A 70 15.33 -4.27 -37.25
N VAL A 71 15.53 -4.02 -35.94
CA VAL A 71 15.95 -2.71 -35.42
C VAL A 71 17.48 -2.60 -35.46
N PRO A 72 18.04 -1.59 -36.15
CA PRO A 72 19.48 -1.37 -36.21
C PRO A 72 20.12 -1.22 -34.82
N ASP A 73 21.36 -1.70 -34.67
CA ASP A 73 22.11 -1.69 -33.39
C ASP A 73 22.19 -0.28 -32.79
N ALA A 74 22.45 0.72 -33.62
CA ALA A 74 22.53 2.12 -33.19
C ALA A 74 21.21 2.61 -32.55
N LEU A 75 20.05 2.17 -33.08
CA LEU A 75 18.76 2.50 -32.48
C LEU A 75 18.52 1.69 -31.20
N ARG A 76 18.93 0.43 -31.15
CA ARG A 76 18.81 -0.38 -29.92
C ARG A 76 19.63 0.20 -28.76
N GLU A 77 20.81 0.75 -29.03
CA GLU A 77 21.63 1.41 -28.00
C GLU A 77 20.98 2.69 -27.45
N VAL A 78 20.25 3.43 -28.28
CA VAL A 78 19.60 4.69 -27.90
C VAL A 78 18.26 4.45 -27.21
N PHE A 79 17.43 3.57 -27.76
CA PHE A 79 16.07 3.32 -27.32
C PHE A 79 16.00 2.20 -26.27
N VAL A 80 16.66 2.43 -25.14
CA VAL A 80 16.56 1.58 -23.95
C VAL A 80 15.38 1.98 -23.08
N THR A 81 14.68 0.98 -22.55
CA THR A 81 13.57 1.15 -21.61
C THR A 81 14.03 0.93 -20.18
N ALA A 82 13.14 1.22 -19.24
CA ALA A 82 13.38 1.01 -17.82
C ALA A 82 13.71 -0.46 -17.48
N GLY A 83 13.16 -1.43 -18.22
CA GLY A 83 13.47 -2.86 -18.04
C GLY A 83 14.81 -3.29 -18.62
N ASP A 84 15.36 -2.53 -19.58
CA ASP A 84 16.65 -2.83 -20.22
C ASP A 84 17.84 -2.31 -19.39
N VAL A 85 17.59 -1.35 -18.50
CA VAL A 85 18.61 -0.75 -17.65
C VAL A 85 18.78 -1.59 -16.37
N SER A 86 20.02 -1.99 -16.08
CA SER A 86 20.32 -2.73 -14.85
C SER A 86 20.01 -1.90 -13.60
N ALA A 87 19.72 -2.59 -12.49
CA ALA A 87 19.52 -1.95 -11.19
C ALA A 87 20.71 -1.05 -10.81
N GLU A 88 21.94 -1.50 -11.06
CA GLU A 88 23.15 -0.70 -10.88
C GLU A 88 23.16 0.54 -11.78
N GLY A 89 22.78 0.42 -13.05
CA GLY A 89 22.68 1.55 -13.97
C GLY A 89 21.69 2.61 -13.48
N HIS A 90 20.52 2.19 -13.02
CA HIS A 90 19.54 3.09 -12.40
C HIS A 90 20.10 3.80 -11.15
N ILE A 91 20.78 3.07 -10.27
CA ILE A 91 21.36 3.64 -9.03
C ILE A 91 22.46 4.64 -9.36
N ARG A 92 23.35 4.33 -10.30
CA ARG A 92 24.43 5.23 -10.72
C ARG A 92 23.88 6.51 -11.35
N MET A 93 22.82 6.41 -12.15
CA MET A 93 22.13 7.58 -12.68
C MET A 93 21.56 8.45 -11.55
N GLN A 94 20.87 7.84 -10.59
CA GLN A 94 20.35 8.56 -9.43
C GLN A 94 21.46 9.23 -8.62
N ALA A 95 22.57 8.54 -8.37
CA ALA A 95 23.72 9.07 -7.63
C ALA A 95 24.36 10.26 -8.34
N ALA A 96 24.52 10.19 -9.67
CA ALA A 96 25.06 11.27 -10.47
C ALA A 96 24.21 12.55 -10.34
N LEU A 97 22.88 12.43 -10.36
CA LEU A 97 21.97 13.55 -10.15
C LEU A 97 21.93 14.01 -8.68
N GLN A 98 22.01 13.07 -7.74
CA GLN A 98 21.95 13.35 -6.30
C GLN A 98 23.12 14.23 -5.84
N ALA A 99 24.29 14.12 -6.47
CA ALA A 99 25.46 14.95 -6.19
C ALA A 99 25.20 16.46 -6.33
N PHE A 100 24.21 16.84 -7.14
CA PHE A 100 23.83 18.23 -7.40
C PHE A 100 22.43 18.58 -6.86
N THR A 101 21.83 17.69 -6.07
CA THR A 101 20.47 17.86 -5.52
C THR A 101 20.53 17.85 -3.99
N ASP A 102 20.09 18.94 -3.38
CA ASP A 102 20.00 19.13 -1.92
C ASP A 102 18.82 18.35 -1.30
N ALA A 103 17.70 18.27 -2.00
CA ALA A 103 16.59 17.37 -1.69
C ALA A 103 16.88 15.91 -2.12
N SER A 104 15.97 14.99 -1.82
CA SER A 104 16.01 13.62 -2.34
C SER A 104 15.41 13.55 -3.76
N ILE A 105 15.71 12.48 -4.49
CA ILE A 105 15.23 12.25 -5.86
C ILE A 105 14.21 11.10 -5.85
N SER A 106 13.06 11.33 -6.46
CA SER A 106 12.08 10.27 -6.75
C SER A 106 12.54 9.50 -8.00
N LYS A 107 13.21 8.37 -7.79
CA LYS A 107 13.66 7.45 -8.85
C LYS A 107 13.36 6.00 -8.46
N THR A 108 12.78 5.25 -9.39
CA THR A 108 12.46 3.84 -9.26
C THR A 108 13.59 2.99 -9.82
N ILE A 109 14.05 2.00 -9.07
CA ILE A 109 15.00 0.99 -9.52
C ILE A 109 14.19 -0.24 -9.92
N ASN A 110 14.10 -0.50 -11.22
CA ASN A 110 13.36 -1.64 -11.74
C ASN A 110 14.21 -2.90 -11.64
N PHE A 111 13.59 -3.99 -11.20
CA PHE A 111 14.17 -5.31 -11.10
C PHE A 111 13.33 -6.31 -11.90
N PRO A 112 13.97 -7.32 -12.50
CA PRO A 112 13.25 -8.43 -13.12
C PRO A 112 12.49 -9.25 -12.07
N ALA A 113 11.48 -10.00 -12.50
CA ALA A 113 10.66 -10.85 -11.62
C ALA A 113 11.47 -11.91 -10.86
N ALA A 114 12.65 -12.30 -11.39
CA ALA A 114 13.56 -13.26 -10.76
C ALA A 114 14.46 -12.65 -9.67
N ALA A 115 14.34 -11.35 -9.38
CA ALA A 115 15.20 -10.69 -8.40
C ALA A 115 14.96 -11.22 -6.97
N THR A 116 16.06 -11.44 -6.24
CA THR A 116 16.04 -11.97 -4.89
C THR A 116 16.11 -10.85 -3.83
N PRO A 117 15.73 -11.13 -2.57
CA PRO A 117 15.95 -10.19 -1.48
C PRO A 117 17.43 -9.77 -1.30
N ALA A 118 18.38 -10.65 -1.67
CA ALA A 118 19.81 -10.33 -1.64
C ALA A 118 20.19 -9.27 -2.68
N ASP A 119 19.66 -9.38 -3.91
CA ASP A 119 19.88 -8.40 -4.97
C ASP A 119 19.35 -7.01 -4.57
N ILE A 120 18.18 -6.99 -3.92
CA ILE A 120 17.57 -5.77 -3.39
C ILE A 120 18.44 -5.16 -2.28
N ALA A 121 18.91 -5.99 -1.35
CA ALA A 121 19.80 -5.54 -0.28
C ALA A 121 21.11 -4.95 -0.81
N ASP A 122 21.69 -5.55 -1.85
CA ASP A 122 22.89 -5.05 -2.50
C ASP A 122 22.68 -3.73 -3.22
N ALA A 123 21.50 -3.53 -3.84
CA ALA A 123 21.11 -2.24 -4.39
C ALA A 123 21.02 -1.14 -3.31
N PHE A 124 20.39 -1.42 -2.16
CA PHE A 124 20.37 -0.46 -1.04
C PHE A 124 21.78 -0.13 -0.54
N ARG A 125 22.66 -1.13 -0.40
CA ARG A 125 24.06 -0.93 0.00
C ARG A 125 24.84 -0.12 -1.03
N LEU A 126 24.62 -0.35 -2.31
CA LEU A 126 25.26 0.41 -3.39
C LEU A 126 24.79 1.87 -3.38
N ALA A 127 23.48 2.10 -3.31
CA ALA A 127 22.89 3.44 -3.26
C ALA A 127 23.42 4.24 -2.05
N TRP A 128 23.49 3.60 -0.87
CA TRP A 128 24.07 4.21 0.33
C TRP A 128 25.54 4.58 0.13
N ARG A 129 26.37 3.66 -0.42
CA ARG A 129 27.79 3.93 -0.71
C ARG A 129 27.99 5.08 -1.70
N LEU A 130 27.07 5.26 -2.64
CA LEU A 130 27.11 6.32 -3.65
C LEU A 130 26.47 7.63 -3.19
N GLY A 131 25.96 7.71 -1.95
CA GLY A 131 25.41 8.93 -1.37
C GLY A 131 23.97 9.25 -1.78
N CYS A 132 23.21 8.27 -2.29
CA CYS A 132 21.78 8.43 -2.53
C CYS A 132 21.03 8.67 -1.21
N LYS A 133 20.11 9.64 -1.18
CA LYS A 133 19.33 9.99 0.03
C LYS A 133 18.09 9.12 0.24
N GLY A 134 17.71 8.35 -0.77
CA GLY A 134 16.59 7.42 -0.75
C GLY A 134 16.68 6.48 -1.94
N LEU A 135 15.94 5.38 -1.88
CA LEU A 135 15.87 4.39 -2.96
C LEU A 135 14.47 3.79 -2.98
N THR A 136 13.84 3.78 -4.16
CA THR A 136 12.56 3.10 -4.39
C THR A 136 12.80 1.92 -5.32
N VAL A 137 12.34 0.74 -4.94
CA VAL A 137 12.53 -0.50 -5.71
C VAL A 137 11.19 -0.96 -6.26
N TYR A 138 11.17 -1.41 -7.51
CA TYR A 138 10.04 -2.09 -8.12
C TYR A 138 10.51 -3.42 -8.72
N VAL A 139 9.94 -4.53 -8.27
CA VAL A 139 10.19 -5.86 -8.84
C VAL A 139 9.03 -6.17 -9.79
N ALA A 140 9.33 -6.48 -11.05
CA ALA A 140 8.32 -6.81 -12.04
C ALA A 140 7.45 -7.99 -11.56
N GLY A 141 6.13 -7.89 -11.72
CA GLY A 141 5.19 -8.94 -11.27
C GLY A 141 4.94 -8.99 -9.75
N SER A 142 5.49 -8.06 -8.96
CA SER A 142 5.25 -8.01 -7.51
C SER A 142 3.87 -7.48 -7.10
N ARG A 143 3.07 -6.95 -8.04
CA ARG A 143 1.73 -6.41 -7.80
C ARG A 143 0.68 -7.11 -8.68
N GLU A 144 -0.49 -7.37 -8.12
CA GLU A 144 -1.62 -8.02 -8.82
C GLU A 144 -2.13 -7.17 -9.99
N HIS A 145 -2.22 -5.84 -9.80
CA HIS A 145 -2.68 -4.89 -10.79
C HIS A 145 -1.55 -3.92 -11.20
N GLU A 146 -1.11 -3.98 -12.46
CA GLU A 146 -0.16 -3.03 -13.03
C GLU A 146 -0.93 -1.98 -13.85
N VAL A 147 -0.55 -0.71 -13.71
CA VAL A 147 -1.21 0.41 -14.42
C VAL A 147 -0.74 0.49 -15.89
N LEU A 148 0.46 -0.03 -16.16
CA LEU A 148 1.07 -0.12 -17.49
C LEU A 148 1.49 -1.58 -17.69
N GLU A 149 0.87 -2.26 -18.66
CA GLU A 149 1.15 -3.66 -18.96
C GLU A 149 1.60 -3.80 -20.43
N THR A 150 2.65 -4.60 -20.64
CA THR A 150 3.00 -5.10 -21.99
C THR A 150 2.12 -6.30 -22.34
N GLU A 151 2.03 -6.63 -23.62
CA GLU A 151 1.20 -7.79 -24.01
C GLU A 151 1.78 -9.11 -23.49
N ALA A 152 3.11 -9.24 -23.39
CA ALA A 152 3.76 -10.38 -22.77
C ALA A 152 3.45 -10.51 -21.27
N THR A 153 3.46 -9.40 -20.52
CA THR A 153 3.07 -9.43 -19.09
C THR A 153 1.61 -9.84 -18.92
N ARG A 154 0.73 -9.36 -19.80
CA ARG A 154 -0.69 -9.77 -19.82
C ARG A 154 -0.84 -11.25 -20.16
N GLN A 155 -0.18 -11.74 -21.21
CA GLN A 155 -0.24 -13.15 -21.60
C GLN A 155 0.35 -14.07 -20.53
N GLN A 156 1.39 -13.64 -19.80
CA GLN A 156 1.91 -14.39 -18.65
C GLN A 156 0.93 -14.45 -17.48
N LYS A 157 0.16 -13.38 -17.23
CA LYS A 157 -0.96 -13.42 -16.26
C LYS A 157 -2.12 -14.29 -16.73
N ASP A 158 -2.39 -14.33 -18.04
CA ASP A 158 -3.48 -15.12 -18.63
C ASP A 158 -3.12 -16.61 -18.82
N ALA A 159 -1.84 -16.94 -19.04
CA ALA A 159 -1.34 -18.30 -19.28
C ALA A 159 -0.64 -18.96 -18.07
N GLY A 160 -0.28 -18.17 -17.06
CA GLY A 160 0.36 -18.62 -15.84
C GLY A 160 -0.66 -18.93 -14.76
N ASN A 161 -0.70 -20.20 -14.35
CA ASN A 161 -1.39 -20.74 -13.18
C ASN A 161 -0.82 -20.16 -11.87
N THR A 162 -0.86 -18.84 -11.73
CA THR A 162 -0.94 -18.20 -10.42
C THR A 162 -2.23 -18.76 -9.82
N PRO A 163 -2.24 -19.31 -8.60
CA PRO A 163 -3.51 -19.53 -7.93
C PRO A 163 -4.13 -18.13 -7.79
N GLN A 164 -4.98 -17.75 -8.74
CA GLN A 164 -6.03 -16.79 -8.46
C GLN A 164 -6.68 -17.38 -7.19
N PRO A 165 -6.71 -16.66 -6.06
CA PRO A 165 -7.61 -17.06 -5.00
C PRO A 165 -8.95 -17.26 -5.69
N ALA A 166 -9.46 -18.49 -5.65
CA ALA A 166 -10.70 -18.85 -6.32
C ALA A 166 -11.70 -17.72 -6.00
N PRO A 167 -12.42 -17.17 -7.00
CA PRO A 167 -13.31 -16.05 -6.77
C PRO A 167 -14.15 -16.39 -5.53
N LEU A 168 -13.94 -15.62 -4.45
CA LEU A 168 -14.44 -15.95 -3.12
C LEU A 168 -15.94 -16.15 -3.26
N GLN A 169 -16.37 -17.42 -3.21
CA GLN A 169 -17.78 -17.73 -3.41
C GLN A 169 -18.53 -17.13 -2.21
N PRO A 170 -19.48 -16.20 -2.44
CA PRO A 170 -20.26 -15.65 -1.36
C PRO A 170 -20.91 -16.79 -0.58
N TRP A 171 -20.86 -16.71 0.75
CA TRP A 171 -21.51 -17.66 1.64
C TRP A 171 -22.97 -17.92 1.19
N GLU A 172 -23.27 -19.18 0.81
CA GLU A 172 -24.57 -19.61 0.29
C GLU A 172 -25.67 -19.77 1.36
N GLY A 173 -25.32 -19.57 2.64
CA GLY A 173 -26.26 -19.66 3.76
C GLY A 173 -26.97 -18.33 4.06
N PRO A 174 -27.60 -18.20 5.24
CA PRO A 174 -28.30 -16.97 5.62
C PRO A 174 -27.37 -15.75 5.60
N ALA A 175 -27.92 -14.58 5.24
CA ALA A 175 -27.18 -13.32 5.06
C ALA A 175 -26.33 -12.89 6.27
N ILE A 176 -26.67 -13.40 7.46
CA ILE A 176 -25.85 -13.31 8.67
C ILE A 176 -25.56 -14.75 9.12
N ARG A 177 -24.28 -15.08 9.22
CA ARG A 177 -23.83 -16.40 9.70
C ARG A 177 -24.33 -16.66 11.13
N PRO A 178 -25.01 -17.80 11.39
CA PRO A 178 -25.53 -18.11 12.72
C PRO A 178 -24.39 -18.38 13.70
N ARG A 179 -24.56 -17.98 14.97
CA ARG A 179 -23.55 -18.20 16.02
C ARG A 179 -23.55 -19.67 16.44
N PRO A 180 -22.41 -20.39 16.37
CA PRO A 180 -22.29 -21.74 16.91
C PRO A 180 -22.46 -21.79 18.44
N ARG A 181 -22.74 -22.97 18.99
CA ARG A 181 -22.86 -23.15 20.45
C ARG A 181 -21.58 -22.91 21.23
N ARG A 182 -20.42 -23.13 20.59
CA ARG A 182 -19.09 -22.98 21.17
C ARG A 182 -18.15 -22.44 20.10
N LEU A 183 -17.32 -21.47 20.48
CA LEU A 183 -16.24 -20.94 19.69
C LEU A 183 -14.95 -20.96 20.53
N THR A 184 -13.81 -20.97 19.85
CA THR A 184 -12.50 -20.80 20.47
C THR A 184 -12.06 -19.37 20.21
N GLY A 185 -11.41 -18.73 21.18
CA GLY A 185 -10.95 -17.35 21.03
C GLY A 185 -9.79 -17.00 21.94
N ARG A 186 -9.19 -15.84 21.66
CA ARG A 186 -8.08 -15.23 22.39
C ARG A 186 -8.53 -13.89 22.97
N THR A 187 -8.05 -13.55 24.16
CA THR A 187 -8.37 -12.28 24.81
C THR A 187 -7.11 -11.47 25.04
N TYR A 188 -7.08 -10.27 24.45
CA TYR A 188 -5.97 -9.33 24.55
C TYR A 188 -6.30 -8.28 25.62
N ARG A 189 -5.34 -8.06 26.51
CA ARG A 189 -5.44 -7.05 27.57
C ARG A 189 -4.72 -5.78 27.12
N MET A 190 -5.48 -4.73 26.86
CA MET A 190 -4.97 -3.46 26.34
C MET A 190 -5.23 -2.30 27.31
N PRO A 191 -4.20 -1.60 27.82
CA PRO A 191 -4.41 -0.36 28.57
C PRO A 191 -4.91 0.75 27.64
N THR A 192 -5.98 1.45 28.04
CA THR A 192 -6.53 2.58 27.28
C THR A 192 -6.78 3.78 28.21
N PRO A 193 -6.92 5.00 27.67
CA PRO A 193 -7.30 6.19 28.43
C PRO A 193 -8.50 6.07 29.36
N VAL A 194 -9.45 5.19 29.03
CA VAL A 194 -10.74 5.05 29.72
C VAL A 194 -10.84 3.77 30.55
N GLY A 195 -9.71 3.11 30.80
CA GLY A 195 -9.62 1.85 31.55
C GLY A 195 -8.89 0.76 30.77
N THR A 196 -8.74 -0.42 31.38
CA THR A 196 -8.16 -1.58 30.69
C THR A 196 -9.23 -2.24 29.82
N ALA A 197 -9.03 -2.24 28.52
CA ALA A 197 -9.86 -2.96 27.56
C ALA A 197 -9.42 -4.43 27.48
N PHE A 198 -10.40 -5.32 27.44
CA PHE A 198 -10.24 -6.74 27.15
C PHE A 198 -10.94 -6.99 25.82
N VAL A 199 -10.15 -7.27 24.79
CA VAL A 199 -10.60 -7.53 23.43
C VAL A 199 -10.56 -9.02 23.18
N THR A 200 -11.71 -9.66 23.07
CA THR A 200 -11.80 -11.09 22.81
C THR A 200 -12.17 -11.32 21.35
N VAL A 201 -11.29 -11.98 20.60
CA VAL A 201 -11.54 -12.39 19.21
C VAL A 201 -11.78 -13.89 19.18
N ASN A 202 -12.96 -14.29 18.72
CA ASN A 202 -13.34 -15.69 18.53
C ASN A 202 -13.21 -16.07 17.07
N SER A 203 -12.66 -17.25 16.78
CA SER A 203 -12.55 -17.80 15.44
C SER A 203 -13.58 -18.91 15.19
N ASN A 204 -14.03 -19.04 13.94
CA ASN A 204 -14.63 -20.30 13.49
C ASN A 204 -13.51 -21.31 13.23
N GLY A 205 -13.81 -22.60 13.19
CA GLY A 205 -12.80 -23.68 13.21
C GLY A 205 -11.68 -23.63 12.15
N ASP A 206 -11.78 -22.75 11.15
CA ASP A 206 -10.83 -22.54 10.06
C ASP A 206 -9.87 -21.35 10.32
N GLN A 207 -9.60 -21.00 11.58
CA GLN A 207 -8.76 -19.86 12.01
C GLN A 207 -9.25 -18.45 11.60
N GLN A 208 -10.36 -18.34 10.89
CA GLN A 208 -10.92 -17.06 10.46
C GLN A 208 -11.66 -16.37 11.63
N PRO A 209 -11.48 -15.04 11.80
CA PRO A 209 -12.18 -14.30 12.84
C PRO A 209 -13.70 -14.30 12.61
N PHE A 210 -14.47 -14.55 13.66
CA PHE A 210 -15.92 -14.72 13.57
C PHE A 210 -16.69 -13.67 14.38
N GLU A 211 -16.21 -13.32 15.58
CA GLU A 211 -16.82 -12.27 16.40
C GLU A 211 -15.80 -11.64 17.35
N VAL A 212 -16.07 -10.40 17.75
CA VAL A 212 -15.22 -9.63 18.66
C VAL A 212 -16.06 -9.08 19.81
N PHE A 213 -15.59 -9.31 21.05
CA PHE A 213 -16.17 -8.72 22.25
C PHE A 213 -15.20 -7.73 22.87
N LEU A 214 -15.76 -6.64 23.37
CA LEU A 214 -15.02 -5.56 24.00
C LEU A 214 -15.58 -5.33 25.41
N ASN A 215 -14.73 -5.50 26.41
CA ASN A 215 -15.06 -5.19 27.80
C ASN A 215 -14.02 -4.22 28.36
N VAL A 216 -14.46 -3.08 28.90
CA VAL A 216 -13.56 -2.12 29.53
C VAL A 216 -13.72 -2.18 31.04
N ALA A 217 -12.67 -2.58 31.75
CA ALA A 217 -12.71 -2.67 33.20
C ALA A 217 -12.71 -1.29 33.85
N LYS A 218 -13.58 -1.11 34.85
CA LYS A 218 -13.80 0.14 35.60
C LYS A 218 -14.21 1.33 34.70
N ALA A 219 -14.75 1.04 33.52
CA ALA A 219 -15.39 2.04 32.70
C ALA A 219 -16.70 2.53 33.33
N GLY A 220 -17.01 3.82 33.17
CA GLY A 220 -18.36 4.32 33.42
C GLY A 220 -19.39 3.67 32.49
N SER A 221 -20.67 3.78 32.83
CA SER A 221 -21.77 3.16 32.08
C SER A 221 -21.78 3.54 30.59
N GLU A 222 -21.47 4.79 30.27
CA GLU A 222 -21.44 5.29 28.89
C GLU A 222 -20.30 4.67 28.07
N THR A 223 -19.09 4.61 28.63
CA THR A 223 -17.93 4.00 27.97
C THR A 223 -18.15 2.51 27.77
N ALA A 224 -18.74 1.82 28.74
CA ALA A 224 -19.08 0.40 28.62
C ALA A 224 -20.11 0.17 27.49
N ALA A 225 -21.15 1.01 27.40
CA ALA A 225 -22.15 0.94 26.34
C ALA A 225 -21.55 1.19 24.95
N MET A 226 -20.63 2.16 24.83
CA MET A 226 -19.93 2.42 23.57
C MET A 226 -19.00 1.27 23.17
N ALA A 227 -18.27 0.69 24.12
CA ALA A 227 -17.43 -0.48 23.86
C ALA A 227 -18.26 -1.67 23.38
N GLU A 228 -19.42 -1.92 24.02
CA GLU A 228 -20.35 -2.97 23.59
C GLU A 228 -20.88 -2.72 22.18
N ALA A 229 -21.24 -1.47 21.85
CA ALA A 229 -21.70 -1.09 20.53
C ALA A 229 -20.64 -1.38 19.45
N ILE A 230 -19.38 -0.98 19.69
CA ILE A 230 -18.27 -1.24 18.77
C ILE A 230 -18.08 -2.75 18.56
N GLY A 231 -18.03 -3.54 19.65
CA GLY A 231 -17.85 -5.00 19.56
C GLY A 231 -19.00 -5.69 18.80
N ARG A 232 -20.24 -5.24 19.01
CA ARG A 232 -21.42 -5.72 18.27
C ARG A 232 -21.35 -5.42 16.78
N LEU A 233 -20.93 -4.21 16.41
CA LEU A 233 -20.79 -3.81 15.01
C LEU A 233 -19.69 -4.61 14.31
N MET A 234 -18.53 -4.77 14.95
CA MET A 234 -17.44 -5.60 14.42
C MET A 234 -17.89 -7.06 14.24
N SER A 235 -18.57 -7.62 15.24
CA SER A 235 -19.14 -8.98 15.16
C SER A 235 -20.20 -9.11 14.08
N LEU A 236 -20.92 -8.04 13.74
CA LEU A 236 -21.86 -8.04 12.63
C LEU A 236 -21.11 -8.08 11.29
N ILE A 237 -20.11 -7.21 11.10
CA ILE A 237 -19.30 -7.14 9.88
C ILE A 237 -18.64 -8.48 9.56
N LEU A 238 -18.13 -9.19 10.57
CA LEU A 238 -17.50 -10.50 10.39
C LEU A 238 -18.49 -11.61 9.99
N ARG A 239 -19.75 -11.50 10.43
CA ARG A 239 -20.78 -12.52 10.16
C ARG A 239 -21.63 -12.21 8.94
N LEU A 240 -21.61 -10.99 8.42
CA LEU A 240 -22.30 -10.65 7.18
C LEU A 240 -21.69 -11.43 6.01
N SER A 241 -22.54 -11.84 5.07
CA SER A 241 -22.08 -12.34 3.78
C SER A 241 -21.35 -11.22 3.05
N SER A 242 -20.09 -11.46 2.67
CA SER A 242 -19.23 -10.49 1.98
C SER A 242 -18.34 -11.24 1.01
N PRO A 243 -18.00 -10.64 -0.15
CA PRO A 243 -16.96 -11.16 -1.04
C PRO A 243 -15.57 -11.05 -0.42
N LEU A 244 -15.39 -10.32 0.69
CA LEU A 244 -14.14 -10.25 1.43
C LEU A 244 -14.08 -11.34 2.51
N GLU A 245 -12.91 -11.96 2.66
CA GLU A 245 -12.67 -12.88 3.78
C GLU A 245 -12.80 -12.17 5.14
N PRO A 246 -13.22 -12.88 6.21
CA PRO A 246 -13.32 -12.29 7.54
C PRO A 246 -12.02 -11.66 8.05
N GLN A 247 -10.86 -12.25 7.76
CA GLN A 247 -9.55 -11.67 8.10
C GLN A 247 -9.32 -10.33 7.43
N ARG A 248 -9.52 -10.23 6.10
CA ARG A 248 -9.43 -8.96 5.36
C ARG A 248 -10.40 -7.90 5.87
N ARG A 249 -11.62 -8.31 6.25
CA ARG A 249 -12.58 -7.39 6.88
C ARG A 249 -12.09 -6.87 8.23
N LEU A 250 -11.41 -7.71 9.01
CA LEU A 250 -10.83 -7.31 10.28
C LEU A 250 -9.65 -6.34 10.09
N GLU A 251 -8.80 -6.55 9.07
CA GLU A 251 -7.74 -5.61 8.68
C GLU A 251 -8.32 -4.21 8.37
N GLU A 252 -9.39 -4.14 7.58
CA GLU A 252 -10.07 -2.87 7.30
C GLU A 252 -10.59 -2.22 8.59
N VAL A 253 -11.15 -2.99 9.53
CA VAL A 253 -11.56 -2.46 10.84
C VAL A 253 -10.38 -1.89 11.61
N VAL A 254 -9.22 -2.54 11.59
CA VAL A 254 -7.99 -2.02 12.24
C VAL A 254 -7.59 -0.67 11.64
N VAL A 255 -7.62 -0.55 10.31
CA VAL A 255 -7.30 0.72 9.62
C VAL A 255 -8.27 1.82 10.01
N GLN A 256 -9.57 1.52 10.12
CA GLN A 256 -10.58 2.53 10.49
C GLN A 256 -10.49 2.96 11.96
N LEU A 257 -10.12 2.05 12.87
CA LEU A 257 -10.03 2.37 14.30
C LEU A 257 -8.67 2.95 14.72
N GLY A 258 -7.61 2.60 14.00
CA GLY A 258 -6.24 3.03 14.28
C GLY A 258 -6.08 4.55 14.13
N GLY A 259 -5.38 5.17 15.09
CA GLY A 259 -5.12 6.60 15.05
C GLY A 259 -6.28 7.50 15.50
N ILE A 260 -7.45 6.94 15.85
CA ILE A 260 -8.54 7.73 16.43
C ILE A 260 -8.07 8.32 17.76
N GLY A 261 -7.99 9.65 17.81
CA GLY A 261 -7.56 10.42 18.97
C GLY A 261 -8.64 10.59 20.04
N GLY A 262 -8.22 10.67 21.30
CA GLY A 262 -9.05 11.11 22.42
C GLY A 262 -8.32 12.18 23.24
N GLY A 263 -9.06 12.93 24.07
CA GLY A 263 -8.51 14.09 24.79
C GLY A 263 -7.46 13.77 25.86
N ARG A 264 -7.27 12.50 26.22
CA ARG A 264 -6.28 12.05 27.23
C ARG A 264 -5.55 10.78 26.79
N PRO A 265 -4.59 10.86 25.87
CA PRO A 265 -3.84 9.70 25.40
C PRO A 265 -2.97 9.10 26.52
N LEU A 266 -2.76 7.78 26.48
CA LEU A 266 -2.04 7.03 27.50
C LEU A 266 -0.69 6.52 26.95
N GLY A 267 0.39 6.70 27.71
CA GLY A 267 1.74 6.27 27.34
C GLY A 267 2.53 7.29 26.49
N PHE A 268 3.73 6.89 26.06
CA PHE A 268 4.68 7.76 25.34
C PHE A 268 5.27 7.05 24.11
N GLY A 269 5.67 7.84 23.11
CA GLY A 269 6.33 7.33 21.91
C GLY A 269 5.46 6.40 21.06
N HIS A 270 6.07 5.39 20.46
CA HIS A 270 5.40 4.38 19.61
C HIS A 270 4.32 3.57 20.35
N ASN A 271 4.46 3.41 21.67
CA ASN A 271 3.51 2.68 22.51
C ASN A 271 2.35 3.55 23.05
N ARG A 272 2.20 4.77 22.54
CA ARG A 272 1.14 5.70 22.98
C ARG A 272 -0.22 5.29 22.43
N VAL A 273 -1.16 4.94 23.30
CA VAL A 273 -2.56 4.64 22.94
C VAL A 273 -3.39 5.91 22.99
N LEU A 274 -3.98 6.29 21.85
CA LEU A 274 -4.65 7.58 21.71
C LEU A 274 -6.06 7.61 22.30
N SER A 275 -6.78 6.50 22.21
CA SER A 275 -8.17 6.35 22.65
C SER A 275 -8.55 4.88 22.86
N LEU A 276 -9.79 4.61 23.27
CA LEU A 276 -10.32 3.24 23.31
C LEU A 276 -10.31 2.58 21.92
N PRO A 277 -10.88 3.18 20.85
CA PRO A 277 -10.78 2.64 19.50
C PRO A 277 -9.36 2.34 19.03
N ASP A 278 -8.41 3.25 19.28
CA ASP A 278 -6.99 3.03 18.92
C ASP A 278 -6.38 1.86 19.69
N GLY A 279 -6.72 1.71 20.97
CA GLY A 279 -6.33 0.53 21.76
C GLY A 279 -6.94 -0.76 21.22
N VAL A 280 -8.20 -0.74 20.80
CA VAL A 280 -8.84 -1.90 20.16
C VAL A 280 -8.14 -2.26 18.85
N ALA A 281 -7.80 -1.26 18.02
CA ALA A 281 -7.09 -1.48 16.77
C ALA A 281 -5.76 -2.22 17.00
N ARG A 282 -4.98 -1.81 18.01
CA ARG A 282 -3.73 -2.49 18.39
C ARG A 282 -3.95 -3.94 18.79
N ALA A 283 -4.95 -4.21 19.65
CA ALA A 283 -5.24 -5.56 20.10
C ALA A 283 -5.69 -6.50 18.96
N LEU A 284 -6.40 -5.95 17.97
CA LEU A 284 -6.77 -6.69 16.77
C LEU A 284 -5.57 -6.91 15.83
N ASN A 285 -4.66 -5.95 15.75
CA ASN A 285 -3.43 -6.09 14.98
C ASN A 285 -2.54 -7.19 15.57
N ASP A 286 -2.39 -7.23 16.90
CA ASP A 286 -1.70 -8.33 17.60
C ASP A 286 -2.32 -9.70 17.26
N TYR A 287 -3.65 -9.80 17.22
CA TYR A 287 -4.35 -11.02 16.78
C TYR A 287 -4.03 -11.42 15.33
N LEU A 288 -4.00 -10.46 14.41
CA LEU A 288 -3.71 -10.71 13.00
C LEU A 288 -2.26 -11.15 12.79
N GLU A 289 -1.30 -10.52 13.49
CA GLU A 289 0.11 -10.89 13.44
C GLU A 289 0.34 -12.33 13.93
N GLU A 290 -0.32 -12.72 15.03
CA GLU A 290 -0.24 -14.09 15.55
C GLU A 290 -0.85 -15.15 14.59
N LEU A 291 -1.83 -14.78 13.76
CA LEU A 291 -2.37 -15.69 12.73
C LEU A 291 -1.34 -15.90 11.62
N THR A 292 -0.68 -14.83 11.16
CA THR A 292 0.36 -14.94 10.13
C THR A 292 1.58 -15.73 10.60
N GLU A 293 1.96 -15.62 11.88
CA GLU A 293 3.07 -16.42 12.44
C GLU A 293 2.74 -17.91 12.58
N ALA A 294 1.45 -18.26 12.80
CA ALA A 294 1.02 -19.65 12.96
C ALA A 294 0.97 -20.45 11.65
N ASP A 295 0.72 -19.78 10.52
CA ASP A 295 0.59 -20.41 9.20
C ASP A 295 1.93 -20.56 8.45
N GLY A 296 3.06 -20.18 9.07
CA GLY A 296 4.40 -20.34 8.49
C GLY A 296 4.70 -19.46 7.27
N GLU A 297 3.75 -18.62 6.87
CA GLU A 297 3.95 -17.57 5.87
C GLU A 297 4.51 -16.32 6.56
N VAL A 298 5.82 -16.14 6.43
CA VAL A 298 6.46 -14.87 6.76
C VAL A 298 5.98 -13.83 5.76
N SER A 299 4.87 -13.19 6.08
CA SER A 299 4.40 -12.01 5.37
C SER A 299 5.29 -10.83 5.79
N PRO A 300 5.92 -10.10 4.85
CA PRO A 300 6.67 -8.91 5.22
C PRO A 300 5.69 -7.90 5.84
N ALA A 301 6.13 -7.31 6.95
CA ALA A 301 5.39 -6.30 7.71
C ALA A 301 4.57 -5.37 6.80
N ASN A 302 3.28 -5.26 7.10
CA ASN A 302 2.38 -4.33 6.43
C ASN A 302 3.03 -2.94 6.42
N PRO A 303 3.09 -2.24 5.27
CA PRO A 303 3.73 -0.94 5.19
C PRO A 303 3.08 0.01 6.19
N GLU A 304 3.90 0.84 6.84
CA GLU A 304 3.49 1.93 7.71
C GLU A 304 2.18 2.54 7.19
N GLN A 305 1.17 2.60 8.06
CA GLN A 305 -0.06 3.36 7.83
C GLN A 305 0.29 4.68 7.13
N PRO A 306 -0.51 5.15 6.16
CA PRO A 306 -0.25 6.42 5.50
C PRO A 306 -0.05 7.45 6.60
N ARG A 307 1.19 7.96 6.73
CA ARG A 307 1.49 9.06 7.64
C ARG A 307 0.49 10.14 7.27
N SER A 308 -0.45 10.38 8.17
CA SER A 308 -1.30 11.54 8.10
C SER A 308 -0.39 12.72 7.80
N GLN A 309 -0.73 13.46 6.74
CA GLN A 309 0.02 14.64 6.33
C GLN A 309 0.41 15.41 7.59
N LEU A 310 1.71 15.69 7.72
CA LEU A 310 2.21 16.60 8.74
C LEU A 310 1.45 17.91 8.56
N ASN A 311 0.37 18.10 9.32
CA ASN A 311 -0.30 19.36 9.44
C ASN A 311 0.77 20.33 9.96
N LEU A 312 1.21 21.25 9.10
CA LEU A 312 2.24 22.25 9.39
C LEU A 312 1.89 23.17 10.56
N PHE A 313 0.67 23.04 11.10
CA PHE A 313 0.23 23.65 12.34
C PHE A 313 -0.37 22.54 13.22
N PRO A 314 0.05 22.39 14.49
CA PRO A 314 -0.63 21.51 15.42
C PRO A 314 -2.06 22.05 15.59
N VAL A 315 -3.03 21.39 14.97
CA VAL A 315 -4.44 21.64 15.26
C VAL A 315 -4.61 21.25 16.72
N GLY A 316 -4.78 22.24 17.59
CA GLY A 316 -4.99 22.00 19.02
C GLY A 316 -6.33 21.31 19.23
N ASP A 317 -6.44 20.52 20.29
CA ASP A 317 -7.72 19.99 20.74
C ASP A 317 -8.70 21.13 21.10
N LEU A 318 -9.99 20.79 21.16
CA LEU A 318 -11.01 21.73 21.60
C LEU A 318 -10.82 22.05 23.08
N CYS A 319 -10.67 23.34 23.39
CA CYS A 319 -10.61 23.79 24.76
C CYS A 319 -11.97 23.57 25.45
N PRO A 320 -12.05 22.90 26.61
CA PRO A 320 -13.32 22.63 27.31
C PRO A 320 -13.99 23.91 27.83
N VAL A 321 -13.24 25.03 27.94
CA VAL A 321 -13.75 26.30 28.43
C VAL A 321 -14.26 27.20 27.31
N CYS A 322 -13.52 27.33 26.21
CA CYS A 322 -13.86 28.28 25.14
C CYS A 322 -14.24 27.63 23.81
N GLY A 323 -14.18 26.30 23.70
CA GLY A 323 -14.58 25.54 22.51
C GLY A 323 -13.70 25.76 21.27
N GLN A 324 -12.56 26.45 21.39
CA GLN A 324 -11.65 26.68 20.27
C GLN A 324 -10.60 25.56 20.18
N ALA A 325 -10.27 25.15 18.94
CA ALA A 325 -9.27 24.12 18.61
C ALA A 325 -7.82 24.62 18.80
N THR A 326 -7.50 25.08 20.01
CA THR A 326 -6.21 25.68 20.38
C THR A 326 -5.64 25.13 21.69
N MET A 327 -6.19 24.01 22.19
CA MET A 327 -5.69 23.30 23.36
C MET A 327 -4.49 22.43 22.94
N VAL A 328 -3.29 22.77 23.41
CA VAL A 328 -2.06 22.06 23.03
C VAL A 328 -1.35 21.59 24.28
N TYR A 329 -0.83 20.36 24.26
CA TYR A 329 -0.04 19.83 25.37
C TYR A 329 1.39 20.34 25.27
N THR A 330 1.81 21.14 26.25
CA THR A 330 3.15 21.72 26.34
C THR A 330 3.62 21.73 27.78
N GLU A 331 4.88 21.38 28.02
CA GLU A 331 5.51 21.49 29.36
C GLU A 331 4.81 20.70 30.47
N GLY A 332 4.15 19.58 30.14
CA GLY A 332 3.48 18.72 31.11
C GLY A 332 2.01 19.06 31.36
N CYS A 333 1.49 20.15 30.78
CA CYS A 333 0.10 20.58 30.92
C CYS A 333 -0.57 20.78 29.55
N GLN A 334 -1.89 20.60 29.49
CA GLN A 334 -2.67 21.09 28.36
C GLN A 334 -2.89 22.59 28.53
N ARG A 335 -2.57 23.40 27.52
CA ARG A 335 -2.76 24.86 27.54
C ARG A 335 -3.55 25.31 26.31
N CYS A 336 -4.61 26.07 26.54
CA CYS A 336 -5.36 26.75 25.49
C CYS A 336 -4.70 28.08 25.15
N TYR A 337 -4.26 28.25 23.90
CA TYR A 337 -3.67 29.52 23.44
C TYR A 337 -4.71 30.63 23.23
N ALA A 338 -6.00 30.29 23.09
CA ALA A 338 -7.05 31.28 22.90
C ALA A 338 -7.54 31.91 24.22
N CYS A 339 -7.80 31.10 25.25
CA CYS A 339 -8.41 31.58 26.50
C CYS A 339 -7.49 31.46 27.73
N GLY A 340 -6.29 30.88 27.58
CA GLY A 340 -5.34 30.72 28.67
C GLY A 340 -5.69 29.63 29.68
N HIS A 341 -6.77 28.86 29.46
CA HIS A 341 -7.09 27.70 30.29
C HIS A 341 -5.92 26.70 30.27
N SER A 342 -5.53 26.22 31.45
CA SER A 342 -4.51 25.19 31.60
C SER A 342 -5.01 24.07 32.50
N GLU A 343 -4.72 22.84 32.11
CA GLU A 343 -5.01 21.64 32.88
C GLU A 343 -3.73 20.80 32.97
N CYS A 344 -3.23 20.67 34.19
CA CYS A 344 -2.16 19.77 34.62
C CYS A 344 -2.83 18.76 35.58
#